data_AF-A0A6L7EZ93-F1
#
_entry.id   AF-A0A6L7EZ93-F1
#
_cell.length_a   1.000
_cell.length_b   1.000
_cell.length_c   1.000
_cell.angle_alpha   90.00
_cell.angle_beta   90.00
_cell.angle_gamma   90.00
#
_symmetry.space_group_name_H-M   'P 1'
#
loop_
_entity.id
_entity.type
_entity.pdbx_description
1 polymer ?
#
loop_
_entity_poly.entity_id
_entity_poly.type
_entity_poly.pdbx_seq_one_letter_code
_entity_poly.pdbx_strand_id
1 'polypeptide(L)'
;MDVWEHDGRLFEVVMASDLNRDSMVLELGDLADDSGRGPVIEAVWHDADPGFDFVVHQATVLPMAVIVRFVEEAQQRLPPRQQSDD
;
A
#
# COMPACT_ATOMS: atom_id res chain seq x y z
N MET A 1 -4.29 10.14 2.34
CA MET A 1 -4.27 9.27 3.55
C MET A 1 -5.70 8.85 3.77
N ASP A 2 -5.95 7.55 3.70
CA ASP A 2 -7.24 6.96 4.00
C ASP A 2 -7.11 6.08 5.24
N VAL A 3 -8.12 6.10 6.11
CA VAL A 3 -8.15 5.24 7.30
C VAL A 3 -9.29 4.24 7.15
N TRP A 4 -8.98 2.98 7.36
CA TRP A 4 -9.91 1.87 7.26
C TRP A 4 -10.11 1.25 8.64
N GLU A 5 -11.34 0.88 8.95
CA GLU A 5 -11.66 0.13 10.15
C GLU A 5 -12.04 -1.31 9.76
N HIS A 6 -11.52 -2.28 10.52
CA HIS A 6 -11.95 -3.68 10.44
C HIS A 6 -11.93 -4.30 11.83
N ASP A 7 -13.08 -4.78 12.31
CA ASP A 7 -13.27 -5.37 13.65
C ASP A 7 -12.67 -4.50 14.79
N GLY A 8 -12.84 -3.18 14.70
CA GLY A 8 -12.35 -2.22 15.69
C GLY A 8 -10.84 -1.94 15.62
N ARG A 9 -10.10 -2.55 14.68
CA ARG A 9 -8.70 -2.19 14.36
C ARG A 9 -8.68 -1.15 13.25
N LEU A 10 -7.79 -0.18 13.38
CA LEU A 10 -7.63 0.91 12.41
C LEU A 10 -6.37 0.70 11.60
N PHE A 11 -6.49 0.84 10.29
CA PHE A 11 -5.42 0.69 9.33
C PHE A 11 -5.31 1.98 8.51
N GLU A 12 -4.08 2.44 8.29
CA GLU A 12 -3.81 3.65 7.52
C GLU A 12 -3.27 3.25 6.14
N VAL A 13 -3.76 3.91 5.09
CA VAL A 13 -3.24 3.77 3.73
C VAL A 13 -2.79 5.11 3.16
N VAL A 14 -1.53 5.16 2.74
CA VAL A 14 -0.85 6.38 2.30
C VAL A 14 -0.12 6.13 0.98
N MET A 15 -0.23 7.09 0.08
CA MET A 15 0.66 7.18 -1.08
C MET A 15 1.95 7.87 -0.62
N ALA A 16 3.08 7.23 -0.86
CA ALA A 16 4.39 7.78 -0.56
C ALA A 16 5.27 7.79 -1.82
N SER A 17 6.30 8.62 -1.80
CA SER A 17 7.34 8.61 -2.83
C SER A 17 8.54 7.86 -2.29
N ASP A 18 8.95 6.80 -2.98
CA ASP A 18 10.24 6.19 -2.74
C ASP A 18 11.28 6.82 -3.68
N LEU A 19 12.11 7.68 -3.09
CA LEU A 19 13.20 8.39 -3.77
C LEU A 19 14.37 7.48 -4.17
N ASN A 20 14.55 6.32 -3.53
CA ASN A 20 15.59 5.36 -3.88
C ASN A 20 15.19 4.55 -5.12
N ARG A 21 13.91 4.21 -5.24
CA ARG A 21 13.35 3.51 -6.41
C ARG A 21 12.84 4.45 -7.50
N ASP A 22 12.88 5.77 -7.26
CA ASP A 22 12.27 6.81 -8.12
C ASP A 22 10.83 6.44 -8.52
N SER A 23 10.04 5.99 -7.54
CA SER A 23 8.72 5.41 -7.77
C SER A 23 7.69 5.92 -6.76
N MET A 24 6.42 5.81 -7.12
CA MET A 24 5.31 5.97 -6.17
C MET A 24 4.99 4.63 -5.54
N VAL A 25 4.74 4.64 -4.24
CA VAL A 25 4.41 3.45 -3.46
C VAL A 25 3.10 3.66 -2.70
N LEU A 26 2.41 2.57 -2.39
CA LEU A 26 1.26 2.56 -1.51
C LEU A 26 1.64 1.80 -0.23
N GLU A 27 1.46 2.46 0.90
CA GLU A 27 1.81 1.94 2.22
C GLU A 27 0.55 1.61 3.01
N LEU A 28 0.56 0.49 3.73
CA LEU A 28 -0.45 0.06 4.69
C LEU A 28 0.17 0.00 6.08
N GLY A 29 -0.26 0.88 6.99
CA GLY A 29 0.09 0.86 8.41
C GLY A 29 -1.01 0.26 9.28
N ASP A 30 -0.65 -0.33 10.42
CA ASP A 30 -1.58 -0.72 11.49
C ASP A 30 -1.48 0.31 12.61
N LEU A 31 -2.56 1.06 12.84
CA LEU A 31 -2.59 2.13 13.84
C LEU A 31 -2.82 1.61 15.27
N ALA A 32 -3.15 0.33 15.44
CA ALA A 32 -3.29 -0.28 16.76
C ALA A 32 -1.93 -0.73 17.34
N ASP A 33 -0.89 -0.83 16.50
CA ASP A 33 0.43 -1.29 16.92
C ASP A 33 1.41 -0.10 17.04
N ASP A 34 1.57 0.39 18.28
CA ASP A 34 2.55 1.44 18.60
C ASP A 34 4.02 0.96 18.50
N SER A 35 4.26 -0.35 18.30
CA SER A 35 5.60 -0.95 18.44
C SER A 35 6.52 -0.79 17.22
N GLY A 36 6.04 -0.18 16.14
CA GLY A 36 6.86 0.12 14.97
C GLY A 36 6.25 1.19 14.08
N ARG A 37 6.71 2.43 14.20
CA ARG A 37 6.36 3.50 13.25
C ARG A 37 6.81 3.11 11.84
N GLY A 38 5.87 2.81 10.96
CA GLY A 38 6.13 2.50 9.55
C GLY A 38 5.06 1.60 8.94
N PRO A 39 5.11 1.39 7.62
CA PRO A 39 4.20 0.48 6.95
C PRO A 39 4.39 -0.96 7.46
N VAL A 40 3.30 -1.70 7.53
CA VAL A 40 3.29 -3.16 7.65
C VAL A 40 3.53 -3.79 6.29
N ILE A 41 2.82 -3.30 5.27
CA ILE A 41 2.96 -3.72 3.87
C ILE A 41 3.14 -2.50 3.00
N GLU A 42 4.00 -2.61 2.00
CA GLU A 42 4.18 -1.65 0.92
C GLU A 42 3.93 -2.32 -0.42
N ALA A 43 3.27 -1.63 -1.35
CA ALA A 43 3.10 -2.04 -2.74
C ALA A 43 3.80 -1.05 -3.67
N VAL A 44 4.51 -1.56 -4.67
CA VAL A 44 5.23 -0.77 -5.68
C VAL A 44 4.89 -1.29 -7.07
N TRP A 45 4.63 -0.37 -7.99
CA TRP A 45 4.42 -0.68 -9.41
C TRP A 45 5.72 -0.55 -10.19
N HIS A 46 6.00 -1.51 -11.08
CA HIS A 46 7.15 -1.48 -11.98
C HIS A 46 6.74 -1.20 -13.42
N ASP A 47 7.19 -0.08 -13.98
CA ASP A 47 6.88 0.29 -15.37
C ASP A 47 7.63 -0.56 -16.41
N ALA A 48 8.86 -1.00 -16.09
CA ALA A 48 9.71 -1.75 -17.02
C ALA A 48 9.28 -3.22 -17.18
N ASP A 49 8.69 -3.80 -16.13
CA ASP A 49 8.10 -5.14 -16.11
C ASP A 49 6.73 -5.04 -15.40
N PRO A 50 5.63 -4.82 -16.16
CA PRO A 50 4.32 -4.47 -15.60
C PRO A 50 3.85 -5.45 -14.53
N GLY A 51 3.98 -5.04 -13.27
CA GLY A 51 3.73 -5.88 -12.12
C GLY A 51 3.85 -5.12 -10.80
N PHE A 52 3.48 -5.81 -9.73
CA PHE A 52 3.56 -5.29 -8.37
C PHE A 52 4.57 -6.06 -7.55
N ASP A 53 5.45 -5.34 -6.86
CA ASP A 53 6.16 -5.86 -5.70
C ASP A 53 5.39 -5.53 -4.44
N PHE A 54 5.22 -6.53 -3.57
CA PHE A 54 4.66 -6.35 -2.23
C PHE A 54 5.73 -6.67 -1.19
N VAL A 55 6.08 -5.69 -0.37
CA VAL A 55 7.09 -5.81 0.67
C VAL A 55 6.40 -5.80 2.04
N VAL A 56 6.67 -6.83 2.85
CA VAL A 56 6.19 -6.90 4.24
C VAL A 56 7.32 -6.48 5.15
N HIS A 57 7.16 -5.36 5.85
CA HIS A 57 8.19 -4.81 6.74
C HIS A 57 8.05 -5.31 8.17
N GLN A 58 6.83 -5.67 8.59
CA GLN A 58 6.53 -6.10 9.95
C GLN A 58 5.78 -7.42 9.94
N ALA A 59 6.25 -8.38 10.75
CA ALA A 59 5.58 -9.65 10.92
C ALA A 59 4.38 -9.48 11.86
N THR A 60 3.19 -9.22 11.30
CA THR A 60 1.94 -9.09 12.05
C THR A 60 0.81 -9.88 11.40
N VAL A 61 -0.25 -10.12 12.16
CA VAL A 61 -1.48 -10.76 11.68
C VAL A 61 -2.43 -9.70 11.16
N LEU A 62 -2.61 -9.69 9.84
CA LEU A 62 -3.56 -8.82 9.15
C LEU A 62 -4.84 -9.60 8.79
N PRO A 63 -6.03 -8.99 8.93
CA PRO A 63 -7.25 -9.55 8.41
C PRO A 63 -7.18 -9.69 6.87
N MET A 64 -7.59 -10.83 6.33
CA MET A 64 -7.55 -11.08 4.88
C MET A 64 -8.33 -10.02 4.08
N ALA A 65 -9.47 -9.55 4.60
CA ALA A 65 -10.26 -8.51 3.96
C ALA A 65 -9.49 -7.18 3.79
N VAL A 66 -8.60 -6.85 4.74
CA VAL A 66 -7.74 -5.67 4.66
C VAL A 66 -6.68 -5.86 3.57
N ILE A 67 -6.09 -7.06 3.47
CA ILE A 67 -5.10 -7.38 2.42
C ILE A 67 -5.74 -7.29 1.04
N VAL A 68 -6.92 -7.88 0.84
CA VAL A 68 -7.64 -7.84 -0.44
C VAL A 68 -7.94 -6.40 -0.84
N ARG A 69 -8.50 -5.61 0.08
CA ARG A 69 -8.78 -4.19 -0.17
C ARG A 69 -7.49 -3.41 -0.51
N PHE A 70 -6.39 -3.69 0.17
CA PHE A 70 -5.11 -3.06 -0.10
C PHE A 70 -4.59 -3.37 -1.52
N VAL A 71 -4.71 -4.62 -1.97
CA VAL A 71 -4.34 -5.02 -3.33
C VAL A 71 -5.21 -4.31 -4.37
N GLU A 72 -6.52 -4.20 -4.13
CA GLU A 72 -7.44 -3.47 -5.02
C GLU A 72 -7.07 -1.98 -5.13
N GLU A 73 -6.70 -1.36 -4.00
CA GLU A 73 -6.29 0.05 -3.96
C GLU A 73 -4.93 0.27 -4.63
N ALA A 74 -3.97 -0.64 -4.46
CA ALA A 74 -2.70 -0.62 -5.17
C ALA A 74 -2.94 -0.69 -6.69
N GLN A 75 -3.82 -1.59 -7.14
CA GLN A 75 -4.18 -1.73 -8.56
C GLN A 75 -4.79 -0.45 -9.15
N GLN A 76 -5.58 0.29 -8.37
CA GLN A 76 -6.26 1.50 -8.84
C GLN A 76 -5.39 2.76 -8.82
N ARG A 77 -4.39 2.80 -7.93
CA ARG A 77 -3.65 4.03 -7.61
C ARG A 77 -2.23 4.07 -8.15
N LEU A 78 -1.55 2.93 -8.25
CA LEU A 78 -0.12 2.89 -8.58
C LEU A 78 0.19 2.84 -10.08
N PRO A 79 -0.49 2.01 -10.90
CA PRO A 79 -0.20 2.01 -12.33
C PRO A 79 -0.45 3.41 -12.92
N PRO A 80 0.41 3.88 -13.84
CA PRO A 80 0.18 5.13 -14.51
C PRO A 80 -1.16 5.03 -15.24
N ARG A 81 -2.09 5.95 -14.91
CA ARG A 81 -3.32 6.07 -15.68
C ARG A 81 -2.89 6.43 -17.10
N GLN A 82 -3.26 5.61 -18.07
CA GLN A 82 -3.16 6.01 -19.47
C GLN A 82 -3.93 7.32 -19.60
N GLN A 83 -3.20 8.44 -19.65
CA GLN A 83 -3.76 9.66 -20.18
C GLN A 83 -4.09 9.31 -21.62
N SER A 84 -5.39 9.14 -21.88
CA SER A 84 -5.86 9.13 -23.25
C SER A 84 -5.59 10.53 -23.74
N ASP A 85 -4.52 10.70 -24.52
CA ASP A 85 -4.28 11.92 -25.29
C ASP A 85 -5.44 12.01 -26.29
N ASP A 86 -6.47 12.76 -25.93
CA ASP A 86 -7.56 13.21 -26.80
C ASP A 86 -7.19 14.56 -27.44
#